data_AF-A0A1Q3E9D0-F1
#
_entry.id   AF-A0A1Q3E9D0-F1
#
_cell.length_a   1.000
_cell.length_b   1.000
_cell.length_c   1.000
_cell.angle_alpha   90.00
_cell.angle_beta   90.00
_cell.angle_gamma   90.00
#
_symmetry.space_group_name_H-M   'P 1'
#
loop_
_entity.id
_entity.type
_entity.pdbx_description
1 polymer ?
#
loop_
_entity_poly.entity_id
_entity_poly.type
_entity_poly.pdbx_seq_one_letter_code
_entity_poly.pdbx_strand_id
1 'polypeptide(L)'
;MHGLEFLTVALLSITAQALNTSELYNSTRLEKRNGLRFNPRAEDIHVSPRAASISRPTTSTFTPRVGLSDEGPSQIMTGFLYIRDALDGTSLGYVSSAFNSFGEYGPMASPGQRLEVSINTDTMGPISIVTTNGPDPDLPFMVGITGFANDASGLRPGKYNYVYLGAGNRTAVDVSPRSGDNSFSRATGNPEGIESTIFSLRPTLDVMPFWINGDGSKPNVFLGLYENVLFLTGDKTMFVEIFGPVTWVILSFEPES
;
A
#
# COMPACT_ATOMS: atom_id res chain seq x y z
N MET A 1 40.47 32.00 5.72
CA MET A 1 40.37 30.70 5.03
C MET A 1 40.15 29.60 6.07
N HIS A 2 38.92 29.43 6.56
CA HIS A 2 38.53 28.29 7.43
C HIS A 2 37.03 28.10 7.24
N GLY A 3 36.63 27.15 6.39
CA GLY A 3 35.21 26.98 6.05
C GLY A 3 34.89 25.83 5.10
N LEU A 4 35.76 24.81 4.98
CA LEU A 4 35.50 23.66 4.12
C LEU A 4 35.64 22.28 4.80
N GLU A 5 36.04 22.20 6.07
CA GLU A 5 36.33 20.89 6.70
C GLU A 5 35.16 20.27 7.49
N PHE A 6 34.09 21.02 7.76
CA PHE A 6 32.93 20.49 8.51
C PHE A 6 31.89 19.77 7.65
N LEU A 7 31.90 19.95 6.32
CA LEU A 7 30.91 19.30 5.43
C LEU A 7 31.29 17.86 5.08
N THR A 8 32.57 17.50 5.17
CA THR A 8 33.07 16.18 4.74
C THR A 8 32.82 15.08 5.79
N VAL A 9 32.81 15.43 7.08
CA VAL A 9 32.60 14.45 8.17
C VAL A 9 31.13 14.02 8.28
N ALA A 10 30.18 14.91 7.98
CA ALA A 10 28.75 14.59 8.03
C ALA A 10 28.30 13.61 6.93
N LEU A 11 28.86 13.70 5.72
CA LEU A 11 28.57 12.74 4.63
C LEU A 11 29.19 11.35 4.87
N LEU A 12 30.33 11.28 5.56
CA LEU A 12 30.97 10.00 5.93
C LEU A 12 30.21 9.26 7.06
N SER A 13 29.57 9.99 7.98
CA SER A 13 28.77 9.35 9.05
C SER A 13 27.42 8.82 8.56
N ILE A 14 26.77 9.48 7.59
CA ILE A 14 25.49 9.01 7.01
C ILE A 14 25.69 7.75 6.16
N THR A 15 26.77 7.69 5.39
CA THR A 15 27.10 6.50 4.57
C THR A 15 27.49 5.30 5.41
N ALA A 16 28.18 5.50 6.54
CA ALA A 16 28.52 4.42 7.47
C ALA A 16 27.29 3.84 8.20
N GLN A 17 26.29 4.65 8.54
CA GLN A 17 25.04 4.17 9.15
C GLN A 17 24.16 3.37 8.17
N ALA A 18 24.13 3.74 6.89
CA ALA A 18 23.40 3.01 5.84
C ALA A 18 24.03 1.64 5.50
N LEU A 19 25.36 1.52 5.57
CA LEU A 19 26.04 0.24 5.35
C LEU A 19 25.82 -0.74 6.51
N ASN A 20 25.85 -0.25 7.75
CA ASN A 20 25.73 -1.10 8.94
C ASN A 20 24.32 -1.71 9.12
N THR A 21 23.27 -0.99 8.72
CA THR A 21 21.89 -1.51 8.72
C THR A 21 21.67 -2.55 7.61
N SER A 22 22.31 -2.39 6.45
CA SER A 22 22.25 -3.36 5.36
C SER A 22 22.91 -4.71 5.70
N GLU A 23 23.99 -4.69 6.48
CA GLU A 23 24.68 -5.92 6.93
C GLU A 23 23.91 -6.65 8.03
N LEU A 24 23.35 -5.91 9.00
CA LEU A 24 22.45 -6.48 10.01
C LEU A 24 21.20 -7.09 9.36
N TYR A 25 20.59 -6.42 8.39
CA TYR A 25 19.46 -6.94 7.60
C TYR A 25 19.83 -8.22 6.81
N ASN A 26 21.04 -8.30 6.25
CA ASN A 26 21.53 -9.48 5.54
C ASN A 26 21.96 -10.63 6.48
N SER A 27 22.26 -10.38 7.74
CA SER A 27 22.66 -11.44 8.69
C SER A 27 21.45 -12.27 9.15
N THR A 28 20.31 -11.63 9.43
CA THR A 28 19.02 -12.28 9.76
C THR A 28 18.46 -13.10 8.58
N ARG A 29 18.89 -12.78 7.35
CA ARG A 29 18.53 -13.43 6.08
C ARG A 29 19.09 -14.85 5.93
N LEU A 30 20.27 -15.13 6.49
CA LEU A 30 20.94 -16.44 6.33
C LEU A 30 20.42 -17.50 7.31
N GLU A 31 20.06 -17.10 8.53
CA GLU A 31 19.58 -18.04 9.55
C GLU A 31 18.20 -18.61 9.22
N LYS A 32 17.30 -17.83 8.63
CA LYS A 32 15.97 -18.31 8.20
C LYS A 32 16.01 -19.27 6.99
N ARG A 33 17.03 -19.17 6.11
CA ARG A 33 17.18 -20.05 4.94
C ARG A 33 17.62 -21.47 5.28
N ASN A 34 18.38 -21.67 6.36
CA ASN A 34 18.90 -22.99 6.73
C ASN A 34 17.90 -23.89 7.48
N GLY A 35 16.74 -23.36 7.89
CA GLY A 35 15.71 -24.09 8.63
C GLY A 35 14.68 -24.86 7.79
N LEU A 36 14.62 -24.65 6.47
CA LEU A 36 13.64 -25.30 5.59
C LEU A 36 14.29 -26.44 4.79
N ARG A 37 14.46 -27.60 5.40
CA ARG A 37 14.76 -28.85 4.68
C ARG A 37 13.46 -29.48 4.18
N PHE A 38 13.29 -29.47 2.86
CA PHE A 38 12.21 -30.17 2.15
C PHE A 38 12.40 -31.69 2.24
N ASN A 39 11.30 -32.41 2.55
CA ASN A 39 11.20 -33.87 2.50
C ASN A 39 10.21 -34.24 1.37
N PRO A 40 10.61 -34.92 0.28
CA PRO A 40 9.67 -35.36 -0.73
C PRO A 40 9.45 -36.88 -0.64
N ARG A 41 8.21 -37.33 -0.37
CA ARG A 41 7.74 -38.63 -0.89
C ARG A 41 6.24 -38.91 -0.76
N ALA A 42 5.81 -39.76 -1.71
CA ALA A 42 4.56 -40.51 -1.92
C ALA A 42 3.49 -39.74 -2.70
N GLU A 43 3.20 -40.00 -3.98
CA GLU A 43 2.95 -41.22 -4.81
C GLU A 43 1.49 -41.21 -5.29
N ASP A 44 1.35 -41.57 -6.56
CA ASP A 44 0.17 -41.53 -7.43
C ASP A 44 -1.06 -42.30 -6.91
N ILE A 45 -2.25 -41.92 -7.38
CA ILE A 45 -3.19 -42.84 -8.05
C ILE A 45 -4.06 -42.05 -9.04
N HIS A 46 -4.04 -42.53 -10.28
CA HIS A 46 -4.80 -42.10 -11.44
C HIS A 46 -6.13 -42.87 -11.51
N VAL A 47 -7.28 -42.17 -11.57
CA VAL A 47 -8.55 -42.74 -12.07
C VAL A 47 -9.37 -41.65 -12.77
N SER A 48 -9.76 -41.90 -14.02
CA SER A 48 -10.83 -41.19 -14.74
C SER A 48 -11.37 -42.12 -15.85
N PRO A 49 -12.57 -41.95 -16.44
CA PRO A 49 -13.75 -41.16 -16.04
C PRO A 49 -15.06 -41.99 -16.06
N ARG A 50 -16.16 -41.48 -15.48
CA ARG A 50 -17.52 -41.90 -15.87
C ARG A 50 -18.40 -40.67 -16.09
N ALA A 51 -18.75 -40.45 -17.36
CA ALA A 51 -19.68 -39.41 -17.76
C ALA A 51 -21.12 -39.77 -17.36
N ALA A 52 -21.80 -38.86 -16.66
CA ALA A 52 -23.25 -38.90 -16.46
C ALA A 52 -23.85 -37.65 -17.10
N SER A 53 -24.89 -37.83 -17.91
CA SER A 53 -25.51 -36.79 -18.73
C SER A 53 -26.29 -35.80 -17.87
N ILE A 54 -25.99 -34.52 -17.98
CA ILE A 54 -26.75 -33.45 -17.32
C ILE A 54 -27.73 -32.88 -18.35
N SER A 55 -29.01 -32.94 -18.02
CA SER A 55 -30.11 -32.36 -18.80
C SER A 55 -30.03 -30.83 -18.83
N ARG A 56 -30.22 -30.30 -20.03
CA ARG A 56 -30.12 -28.87 -20.41
C ARG A 56 -31.21 -28.04 -19.72
N PRO A 57 -30.88 -26.99 -18.93
CA PRO A 57 -31.88 -26.08 -18.38
C PRO A 57 -32.45 -25.15 -19.47
N THR A 58 -33.76 -24.93 -19.42
CA THR A 58 -34.52 -24.03 -20.28
C THR A 58 -34.13 -22.58 -19.99
N THR A 59 -33.64 -21.84 -20.99
CA THR A 59 -33.27 -20.43 -20.87
C THR A 59 -34.53 -19.59 -20.65
N SER A 60 -34.74 -19.08 -19.43
CA SER A 60 -35.74 -18.05 -19.14
C SER A 60 -35.24 -16.71 -19.68
N THR A 61 -35.92 -16.17 -20.67
CA THR A 61 -35.62 -14.86 -21.26
C THR A 61 -36.08 -13.77 -20.30
N PHE A 62 -35.19 -13.35 -19.40
CA PHE A 62 -35.39 -12.09 -18.66
C PHE A 62 -35.16 -10.93 -19.62
N THR A 63 -36.18 -10.11 -19.84
CA THR A 63 -36.02 -8.80 -20.48
C THR A 63 -35.17 -7.92 -19.55
N PRO A 64 -34.05 -7.35 -20.02
CA PRO A 64 -33.30 -6.40 -19.22
C PRO A 64 -34.18 -5.16 -18.98
N ARG A 65 -34.53 -4.92 -17.72
CA ARG A 65 -35.05 -3.63 -17.30
C ARG A 65 -33.94 -2.62 -17.54
N VAL A 66 -34.11 -1.77 -18.56
CA VAL A 66 -33.27 -0.58 -18.74
C VAL A 66 -33.52 0.29 -17.50
N GLY A 67 -32.63 0.14 -16.51
CA GLY A 67 -32.50 1.13 -15.46
C GLY A 67 -32.00 2.41 -16.12
N LEU A 68 -32.64 3.53 -15.82
CA LEU A 68 -32.09 4.84 -16.10
C LEU A 68 -30.78 4.94 -15.30
N SER A 69 -29.64 4.72 -15.96
CA SER A 69 -28.34 5.10 -15.45
C SER A 69 -28.25 6.62 -15.56
N ASP A 70 -28.73 7.30 -14.53
CA ASP A 70 -28.50 8.72 -14.30
C ASP A 70 -27.09 8.87 -13.68
N GLU A 71 -26.06 8.47 -14.45
CA GLU A 71 -24.68 8.79 -14.11
C GLU A 71 -24.40 10.18 -14.71
N GLY A 72 -24.53 11.20 -13.87
CA GLY A 72 -23.95 12.51 -14.17
C GLY A 72 -22.45 12.37 -14.49
N PRO A 73 -21.83 13.35 -15.17
CA PRO A 73 -20.41 13.30 -15.47
C PRO A 73 -19.63 13.13 -14.16
N SER A 74 -18.80 12.09 -14.06
CA SER A 74 -17.93 11.88 -12.89
C SER A 74 -17.02 13.09 -12.68
N GLN A 75 -17.09 13.70 -11.50
CA GLN A 75 -16.21 14.79 -11.10
C GLN A 75 -14.84 14.21 -10.75
N ILE A 76 -13.92 14.30 -11.72
CA ILE A 76 -12.51 13.99 -11.51
C ILE A 76 -11.80 15.29 -11.16
N MET A 77 -11.12 15.32 -10.01
CA MET A 77 -10.34 16.46 -9.55
C MET A 77 -8.87 16.07 -9.42
N THR A 78 -8.00 16.97 -9.85
CA THR A 78 -6.56 16.92 -9.59
C THR A 78 -6.25 17.68 -8.30
N GLY A 79 -5.23 17.25 -7.57
CA GLY A 79 -4.85 17.85 -6.29
C GLY A 79 -3.63 17.19 -5.67
N PHE A 80 -3.44 17.43 -4.38
CA PHE A 80 -2.35 16.87 -3.59
C PHE A 80 -2.89 16.10 -2.39
N LEU A 81 -2.07 15.17 -1.88
CA LEU A 81 -2.34 14.50 -0.61
C LEU A 81 -1.57 15.18 0.52
N TYR A 82 -2.30 15.86 1.39
CA TYR A 82 -1.77 16.57 2.54
C TYR A 82 -1.75 15.65 3.77
N ILE A 83 -0.65 15.69 4.53
CA ILE A 83 -0.42 14.86 5.71
C ILE A 83 -0.56 15.73 6.95
N ARG A 84 -1.43 15.31 7.88
CA ARG A 84 -1.60 15.95 9.20
C ARG A 84 -1.36 14.96 10.32
N ASP A 85 -0.82 15.45 11.43
CA ASP A 85 -0.77 14.69 12.67
C ASP A 85 -2.20 14.37 13.15
N ALA A 86 -2.45 13.11 13.49
CA ALA A 86 -3.78 12.63 13.89
C ALA A 86 -4.19 13.08 15.30
N LEU A 87 -3.25 13.53 16.14
CA LEU A 87 -3.51 13.97 17.50
C LEU A 87 -3.99 15.42 17.55
N ASP A 88 -3.29 16.32 16.85
CA ASP A 88 -3.52 17.77 16.95
C ASP A 88 -3.81 18.46 15.62
N GLY A 89 -3.74 17.73 14.49
CA GLY A 89 -3.99 18.27 13.16
C GLY A 89 -2.84 19.09 12.58
N THR A 90 -1.67 19.14 13.25
CA THR A 90 -0.50 19.87 12.77
C THR A 90 -0.08 19.37 11.39
N SER A 91 0.34 20.31 10.52
CA SER A 91 0.86 19.98 9.20
C SER A 91 2.16 19.18 9.30
N LEU A 92 2.21 18.07 8.56
CA LEU A 92 3.43 17.28 8.36
C LEU A 92 3.92 17.34 6.89
N GLY A 93 3.33 18.23 6.08
CA GLY A 93 3.65 18.40 4.67
C GLY A 93 2.71 17.60 3.76
N TYR A 94 3.26 17.10 2.65
CA TYR A 94 2.51 16.39 1.61
C TYR A 94 3.14 15.03 1.32
N VAL A 95 2.40 14.14 0.66
CA VAL A 95 2.99 12.92 0.09
C VAL A 95 4.02 13.30 -0.98
N SER A 96 5.19 12.66 -0.94
CA SER A 96 6.30 12.86 -1.88
C SER A 96 5.98 12.31 -3.26
N SER A 97 6.35 13.02 -4.33
CA SER A 97 6.36 12.51 -5.70
C SER A 97 7.56 11.61 -6.02
N ALA A 98 8.42 11.33 -5.02
CA ALA A 98 9.54 10.41 -5.09
C ALA A 98 9.37 9.23 -4.12
N PHE A 99 9.80 8.04 -4.52
CA PHE A 99 9.94 6.90 -3.62
C PHE A 99 11.21 7.01 -2.78
N ASN A 100 11.22 6.31 -1.64
CA ASN A 100 12.48 5.92 -0.99
C ASN A 100 13.20 4.81 -1.79
N SER A 101 14.34 4.31 -1.27
CA SER A 101 15.11 3.23 -1.91
C SER A 101 14.39 1.88 -2.00
N PHE A 102 13.25 1.73 -1.31
CA PHE A 102 12.42 0.52 -1.29
C PHE A 102 11.16 0.68 -2.14
N GLY A 103 10.97 1.77 -2.87
CA GLY A 103 9.78 1.97 -3.69
C GLY A 103 8.55 2.45 -2.90
N GLU A 104 8.73 3.04 -1.73
CA GLU A 104 7.63 3.42 -0.83
C GLU A 104 7.44 4.94 -0.80
N TYR A 105 6.19 5.38 -0.65
CA TYR A 105 5.84 6.78 -0.47
C TYR A 105 6.08 7.23 0.97
N GLY A 106 6.56 8.47 1.08
CA GLY A 106 6.84 9.15 2.35
C GLY A 106 6.38 10.60 2.35
N PRO A 107 6.57 11.32 3.46
CA PRO A 107 6.28 12.73 3.55
C PRO A 107 7.37 13.55 2.83
N MET A 108 6.99 14.75 2.41
CA MET A 108 7.90 15.73 1.86
C MET A 108 7.63 17.12 2.43
N ALA A 109 8.70 17.86 2.71
CA ALA A 109 8.65 19.23 3.20
C ALA A 109 8.66 20.30 2.09
N SER A 110 9.13 19.97 0.87
CA SER A 110 9.27 20.92 -0.23
C SER A 110 8.02 20.93 -1.16
N PRO A 111 7.46 22.11 -1.50
CA PRO A 111 6.28 22.21 -2.38
C PRO A 111 6.48 21.69 -3.82
N GLY A 112 7.73 21.63 -4.30
CA GLY A 112 8.06 21.20 -5.67
C GLY A 112 8.14 19.68 -5.86
N GLN A 113 8.04 18.90 -4.78
CA GLN A 113 8.15 17.44 -4.80
C GLN A 113 6.90 16.78 -4.22
N ARG A 114 5.75 17.46 -4.35
CA ARG A 114 4.45 16.94 -3.90
C ARG A 114 3.89 15.99 -4.94
N LEU A 115 3.34 14.88 -4.49
CA LEU A 115 2.61 13.94 -5.33
C LEU A 115 1.28 14.57 -5.76
N GLU A 116 1.18 14.82 -7.05
CA GLU A 116 -0.03 15.24 -7.72
C GLU A 116 -0.88 13.99 -8.02
N VAL A 117 -2.16 14.07 -7.66
CA VAL A 117 -3.09 12.95 -7.78
C VAL A 117 -4.39 13.37 -8.43
N SER A 118 -5.04 12.42 -9.09
CA SER A 118 -6.37 12.56 -9.66
C SER A 118 -7.33 11.58 -8.97
N ILE A 119 -8.45 12.10 -8.45
CA ILE A 119 -9.46 11.36 -7.70
C ILE A 119 -10.85 11.63 -8.30
N ASN A 120 -11.67 10.57 -8.43
CA ASN A 120 -13.10 10.72 -8.69
C ASN A 120 -13.81 11.06 -7.37
N THR A 121 -14.22 12.32 -7.20
CA THR A 121 -14.81 12.84 -5.96
C THR A 121 -16.30 12.54 -5.82
N ASP A 122 -16.97 12.09 -6.89
CA ASP A 122 -18.38 11.70 -6.86
C ASP A 122 -18.59 10.24 -6.46
N THR A 123 -17.50 9.47 -6.31
CA THR A 123 -17.58 8.06 -5.95
C THR A 123 -17.98 7.91 -4.49
N MET A 124 -19.18 7.37 -4.25
CA MET A 124 -19.58 6.88 -2.94
C MET A 124 -18.96 5.51 -2.67
N GLY A 125 -17.81 5.48 -1.98
CA GLY A 125 -17.17 4.24 -1.54
C GLY A 125 -15.67 4.17 -1.84
N PRO A 126 -15.14 2.96 -2.13
CA PRO A 126 -13.75 2.77 -2.52
C PRO A 126 -13.34 3.61 -3.72
N ILE A 127 -12.26 4.38 -3.58
CA ILE A 127 -11.68 5.19 -4.65
C ILE A 127 -10.34 4.61 -5.09
N SER A 128 -9.98 4.81 -6.36
CA SER A 128 -8.59 4.70 -6.81
C SER A 128 -7.97 6.10 -6.80
N ILE A 129 -6.73 6.21 -6.33
CA ILE A 129 -5.95 7.44 -6.40
C ILE A 129 -4.94 7.27 -7.54
N VAL A 130 -5.11 8.04 -8.61
CA VAL A 130 -4.18 8.04 -9.75
C VAL A 130 -3.07 9.05 -9.46
N THR A 131 -1.81 8.68 -9.65
CA THR A 131 -0.66 9.58 -9.47
C THR A 131 -0.23 10.15 -10.82
N THR A 132 -0.29 11.47 -11.01
CA THR A 132 -0.03 12.11 -12.31
C THR A 132 1.44 12.52 -12.50
N ASN A 133 2.17 12.73 -11.40
CA ASN A 133 3.60 13.04 -11.40
C ASN A 133 4.44 12.03 -10.59
N GLY A 134 3.91 10.81 -10.39
CA GLY A 134 4.60 9.75 -9.66
C GLY A 134 5.89 9.27 -10.35
N PRO A 135 6.80 8.58 -9.63
CA PRO A 135 8.12 8.21 -10.15
C PRO A 135 8.10 7.25 -11.34
N ASP A 136 7.05 6.44 -11.44
CA ASP A 136 6.95 5.34 -12.41
C ASP A 136 5.62 5.45 -13.19
N PRO A 137 5.65 5.86 -14.46
CA PRO A 137 4.44 6.03 -15.26
C PRO A 137 3.72 4.70 -15.58
N ASP A 138 4.40 3.56 -15.45
CA ASP A 138 3.78 2.24 -15.67
C ASP A 138 2.97 1.78 -14.45
N LEU A 139 3.14 2.43 -13.29
CA LEU A 139 2.45 2.12 -12.03
C LEU A 139 1.61 3.32 -11.57
N PRO A 140 0.54 3.71 -12.28
CA PRO A 140 -0.10 5.02 -12.10
C PRO A 140 -1.06 5.09 -10.91
N PHE A 141 -1.17 4.07 -10.07
CA PHE A 141 -2.08 4.07 -8.92
C PHE A 141 -1.29 4.05 -7.62
N MET A 142 -1.71 4.86 -6.63
CA MET A 142 -1.30 4.63 -5.25
C MET A 142 -1.97 3.35 -4.75
N VAL A 143 -1.16 2.42 -4.22
CA VAL A 143 -1.62 1.11 -3.75
C VAL A 143 -1.10 0.83 -2.35
N GLY A 144 -1.82 -0.01 -1.62
CA GLY A 144 -1.29 -0.69 -0.45
C GLY A 144 -0.51 -1.92 -0.90
N ILE A 145 0.70 -2.11 -0.37
CA ILE A 145 1.59 -3.25 -0.63
C ILE A 145 1.74 -4.04 0.67
N THR A 146 1.50 -5.35 0.64
CA THR A 146 1.65 -6.19 1.84
C THR A 146 3.05 -6.06 2.43
N GLY A 147 3.11 -5.82 3.74
CA GLY A 147 4.38 -5.73 4.45
C GLY A 147 5.12 -7.06 4.48
N PHE A 148 6.42 -7.03 4.21
CA PHE A 148 7.30 -8.20 4.20
C PHE A 148 7.27 -9.01 5.51
N ALA A 149 7.10 -8.34 6.65
CA ALA A 149 7.08 -8.99 7.96
C ALA A 149 5.71 -9.57 8.36
N ASN A 150 4.70 -9.48 7.47
CA ASN A 150 3.35 -9.91 7.78
C ASN A 150 3.25 -11.43 7.96
N ASP A 151 2.46 -11.85 8.94
CA ASP A 151 1.92 -13.21 8.95
C ASP A 151 0.77 -13.35 7.93
N ALA A 152 0.40 -14.59 7.61
CA ALA A 152 -0.62 -14.92 6.59
C ALA A 152 -2.05 -14.39 6.90
N SER A 153 -2.22 -13.71 8.02
CA SER A 153 -3.52 -13.41 8.62
C SER A 153 -3.83 -11.92 8.67
N GLY A 154 -3.01 -11.09 8.01
CA GLY A 154 -3.35 -9.71 7.67
C GLY A 154 -3.44 -8.75 8.86
N LEU A 155 -3.95 -7.54 8.63
CA LEU A 155 -4.07 -6.49 9.64
C LEU A 155 -5.15 -6.86 10.67
N ARG A 156 -4.81 -6.90 11.96
CA ARG A 156 -5.79 -7.18 13.03
C ARG A 156 -5.23 -6.83 14.41
N PRO A 157 -6.09 -6.67 15.44
CA PRO A 157 -5.66 -6.49 16.82
C PRO A 157 -4.71 -7.61 17.28
N GLY A 158 -3.73 -7.27 18.10
CA GLY A 158 -2.72 -8.19 18.62
C GLY A 158 -1.59 -8.53 17.63
N LYS A 159 -1.49 -7.82 16.49
CA LYS A 159 -0.50 -8.10 15.44
C LYS A 159 0.17 -6.83 14.95
N TYR A 160 1.47 -6.94 14.66
CA TYR A 160 2.30 -5.86 14.14
C TYR A 160 2.28 -5.77 12.60
N ASN A 161 1.42 -6.55 11.94
CA ASN A 161 1.31 -6.56 10.48
C ASN A 161 1.02 -5.14 9.95
N TYR A 162 1.54 -4.86 8.77
CA TYR A 162 1.43 -3.55 8.12
C TYR A 162 1.34 -3.65 6.60
N VAL A 163 1.00 -2.54 5.97
CA VAL A 163 0.91 -2.38 4.51
C VAL A 163 1.60 -1.08 4.15
N TYR A 164 2.60 -1.10 3.28
CA TYR A 164 3.23 0.12 2.80
C TYR A 164 2.34 0.83 1.78
N LEU A 165 2.44 2.15 1.71
CA LEU A 165 1.89 2.89 0.57
C LEU A 165 2.98 3.03 -0.50
N GLY A 166 2.69 2.57 -1.71
CA GLY A 166 3.57 2.69 -2.86
C GLY A 166 2.75 2.91 -4.13
N ALA A 167 3.38 2.69 -5.28
CA ALA A 167 2.71 2.68 -6.57
C ALA A 167 2.55 1.25 -7.13
N GLY A 168 1.48 1.03 -7.90
CA GLY A 168 1.20 -0.26 -8.52
C GLY A 168 0.12 -0.20 -9.60
N ASN A 169 -0.22 -1.37 -10.13
CA ASN A 169 -1.35 -1.53 -11.04
C ASN A 169 -2.69 -1.52 -10.30
N ARG A 170 -3.76 -1.14 -11.02
CA ARG A 170 -5.13 -1.18 -10.49
C ARG A 170 -5.56 -2.61 -10.17
N THR A 171 -6.14 -2.80 -8.99
CA THR A 171 -6.85 -4.03 -8.62
C THR A 171 -8.36 -3.83 -8.72
N ALA A 172 -9.11 -4.92 -8.66
CA ALA A 172 -10.56 -4.83 -8.51
C ALA A 172 -10.92 -4.19 -7.15
N VAL A 173 -12.12 -3.61 -7.08
CA VAL A 173 -12.67 -3.04 -5.84
C VAL A 173 -13.14 -4.15 -4.90
N ASP A 174 -13.02 -3.92 -3.59
CA ASP A 174 -13.52 -4.81 -2.54
C ASP A 174 -12.93 -6.24 -2.58
N VAL A 175 -11.64 -6.34 -2.87
CA VAL A 175 -10.94 -7.62 -2.97
C VAL A 175 -9.71 -7.65 -2.08
N SER A 176 -9.40 -8.83 -1.54
CA SER A 176 -8.15 -9.05 -0.84
C SER A 176 -6.92 -8.80 -1.74
N PRO A 177 -5.75 -8.52 -1.13
CA PRO A 177 -4.48 -8.37 -1.82
C PRO A 177 -4.20 -9.52 -2.77
N ARG A 178 -3.66 -9.18 -3.93
CA ARG A 178 -3.34 -10.12 -4.99
C ARG A 178 -1.96 -9.84 -5.54
N SER A 179 -1.36 -10.84 -6.16
CA SER A 179 -0.14 -10.63 -6.93
C SER A 179 -0.37 -9.56 -8.00
N GLY A 180 0.54 -8.61 -8.10
CA GLY A 180 0.49 -7.52 -9.07
C GLY A 180 1.81 -6.78 -9.11
N ASP A 181 2.08 -6.10 -10.23
CA ASP A 181 3.29 -5.29 -10.37
C ASP A 181 3.21 -4.05 -9.47
N ASN A 182 4.32 -3.75 -8.78
CA ASN A 182 4.39 -2.68 -7.81
C ASN A 182 5.82 -2.22 -7.57
N SER A 183 5.91 -0.95 -7.15
CA SER A 183 7.14 -0.21 -6.86
C SER A 183 8.08 -0.92 -5.89
N PHE A 184 7.56 -1.47 -4.79
CA PHE A 184 8.37 -2.23 -3.83
C PHE A 184 8.99 -3.49 -4.44
N SER A 185 8.18 -4.27 -5.16
CA SER A 185 8.65 -5.50 -5.81
C SER A 185 9.69 -5.21 -6.89
N ARG A 186 9.51 -4.12 -7.65
CA ARG A 186 10.50 -3.63 -8.62
C ARG A 186 11.81 -3.18 -7.94
N ALA A 187 11.71 -2.42 -6.86
CA ALA A 187 12.89 -1.88 -6.15
C ALA A 187 13.69 -2.96 -5.41
N THR A 188 13.01 -3.95 -4.81
CA THR A 188 13.65 -4.93 -3.92
C THR A 188 13.86 -6.30 -4.56
N GLY A 189 13.14 -6.61 -5.64
CA GLY A 189 13.09 -7.94 -6.24
C GLY A 189 12.27 -8.97 -5.46
N ASN A 190 11.57 -8.57 -4.38
CA ASN A 190 10.71 -9.45 -3.59
C ASN A 190 9.24 -9.24 -3.99
N PRO A 191 8.56 -10.26 -4.56
CA PRO A 191 7.16 -10.12 -4.95
C PRO A 191 6.24 -9.96 -3.73
N GLU A 192 5.47 -8.89 -3.70
CA GLU A 192 4.44 -8.62 -2.69
C GLU A 192 3.06 -8.41 -3.32
N GLY A 193 2.01 -8.68 -2.55
CA GLY A 193 0.63 -8.48 -2.97
C GLY A 193 0.21 -7.01 -2.86
N ILE A 194 -0.73 -6.58 -3.71
CA ILE A 194 -1.23 -5.20 -3.72
C ILE A 194 -2.76 -5.10 -3.73
N GLU A 195 -3.26 -3.93 -3.31
CA GLU A 195 -4.63 -3.47 -3.48
C GLU A 195 -4.64 -1.95 -3.76
N SER A 196 -5.34 -1.52 -4.82
CA SER A 196 -5.35 -0.11 -5.27
C SER A 196 -6.55 0.71 -4.81
N THR A 197 -7.59 0.06 -4.30
CA THR A 197 -8.84 0.73 -3.88
C THR A 197 -9.02 0.61 -2.38
N ILE A 198 -7.99 1.06 -1.65
CA ILE A 198 -7.86 0.96 -0.19
C ILE A 198 -8.24 2.27 0.52
N PHE A 199 -8.84 3.21 -0.19
CA PHE A 199 -9.23 4.51 0.34
C PHE A 199 -10.69 4.80 0.05
N SER A 200 -11.30 5.64 0.89
CA SER A 200 -12.58 6.29 0.63
C SER A 200 -12.42 7.79 0.88
N LEU A 201 -13.14 8.63 0.13
CA LEU A 201 -13.13 10.07 0.32
C LEU A 201 -14.33 10.48 1.19
N ARG A 202 -14.08 11.21 2.27
CA ARG A 202 -15.16 11.84 3.06
C ARG A 202 -15.59 13.17 2.44
N PRO A 203 -16.80 13.67 2.77
CA PRO A 203 -17.22 15.03 2.38
C PRO A 203 -16.29 16.14 2.89
N THR A 204 -15.53 15.89 3.96
CA THR A 204 -14.48 16.79 4.48
C THR A 204 -13.18 16.75 3.68
N LEU A 205 -13.13 15.96 2.59
CA LEU A 205 -11.96 15.64 1.79
C LEU A 205 -10.88 14.84 2.54
N ASP A 206 -11.20 14.28 3.70
CA ASP A 206 -10.31 13.31 4.35
C ASP A 206 -10.29 12.00 3.57
N VAL A 207 -9.09 11.50 3.31
CA VAL A 207 -8.82 10.24 2.61
C VAL A 207 -8.67 9.14 3.65
N MET A 208 -9.69 8.31 3.77
CA MET A 208 -9.79 7.30 4.83
C MET A 208 -9.33 5.94 4.33
N PRO A 209 -8.25 5.39 4.91
CA PRO A 209 -7.80 4.06 4.54
C PRO A 209 -8.75 2.99 5.07
N PHE A 210 -8.85 1.90 4.34
CA PHE A 210 -9.36 0.63 4.80
C PHE A 210 -8.57 -0.50 4.12
N TRP A 211 -8.78 -1.72 4.58
CA TRP A 211 -8.06 -2.87 4.04
C TRP A 211 -8.94 -4.11 4.10
N ILE A 212 -8.74 -5.03 3.16
CA ILE A 212 -9.41 -6.33 3.16
C ILE A 212 -8.32 -7.39 3.30
N ASN A 213 -8.33 -8.12 4.41
CA ASN A 213 -7.36 -9.20 4.62
C ASN A 213 -7.54 -10.35 3.62
N GLY A 214 -6.55 -11.23 3.52
CA GLY A 214 -6.60 -12.42 2.67
C GLY A 214 -7.76 -13.38 2.98
N ASP A 215 -8.31 -13.33 4.20
CA ASP A 215 -9.49 -14.09 4.62
C ASP A 215 -10.82 -13.36 4.40
N GLY A 216 -10.78 -12.16 3.80
CA GLY A 216 -11.95 -11.30 3.55
C GLY A 216 -12.37 -10.44 4.73
N SER A 217 -11.71 -10.53 5.89
CA SER A 217 -12.02 -9.67 7.04
C SER A 217 -11.64 -8.21 6.77
N LYS A 218 -12.44 -7.28 7.32
CA LYS A 218 -12.27 -5.82 7.17
C LYS A 218 -11.91 -5.19 8.52
N PRO A 219 -10.63 -5.20 8.92
CA PRO A 219 -10.20 -4.67 10.21
C PRO A 219 -10.34 -3.13 10.27
N ASN A 220 -10.30 -2.59 11.50
CA ASN A 220 -10.00 -1.18 11.66
C ASN A 220 -8.55 -0.93 11.23
N VAL A 221 -8.33 0.13 10.46
CA VAL A 221 -7.03 0.47 9.90
C VAL A 221 -6.60 1.85 10.38
N PHE A 222 -5.32 1.96 10.69
CA PHE A 222 -4.67 3.20 11.09
C PHE A 222 -3.55 3.52 10.11
N LEU A 223 -3.45 4.78 9.71
CA LEU A 223 -2.33 5.29 8.92
C LEU A 223 -1.27 5.87 9.86
N GLY A 224 -0.03 5.45 9.65
CA GLY A 224 1.13 5.90 10.40
C GLY A 224 2.26 6.35 9.50
N LEU A 225 3.19 7.06 10.12
CA LEU A 225 4.46 7.50 9.56
C LEU A 225 5.57 6.99 10.48
N TYR A 226 6.44 6.15 9.91
CA TYR A 226 7.60 5.57 10.60
C TYR A 226 8.80 5.61 9.65
N GLU A 227 9.94 6.13 10.13
CA GLU A 227 11.16 6.27 9.31
C GLU A 227 10.93 6.92 7.91
N ASN A 228 10.07 7.95 7.87
CA ASN A 228 9.66 8.65 6.64
C ASN A 228 8.90 7.77 5.62
N VAL A 229 8.24 6.70 6.06
CA VAL A 229 7.40 5.83 5.22
C VAL A 229 5.96 5.86 5.72
N LEU A 230 5.02 6.03 4.79
CA LEU A 230 3.60 5.89 5.07
C LEU A 230 3.20 4.42 5.05
N PHE A 231 2.48 4.00 6.09
CA PHE A 231 2.02 2.62 6.22
C PHE A 231 0.67 2.53 6.91
N LEU A 232 -0.05 1.44 6.66
CA LEU A 232 -1.28 1.06 7.34
C LEU A 232 -1.00 -0.06 8.35
N THR A 233 -1.70 -0.05 9.48
CA THR A 233 -1.69 -1.17 10.43
C THR A 233 -3.06 -1.39 11.06
N GLY A 234 -3.31 -2.61 11.56
CA GLY A 234 -4.52 -2.96 12.31
C GLY A 234 -4.42 -2.75 13.83
N ASP A 235 -3.21 -2.50 14.36
CA ASP A 235 -2.99 -2.34 15.79
C ASP A 235 -1.83 -1.36 16.07
N LYS A 236 -2.17 -0.16 16.54
CA LYS A 236 -1.19 0.88 16.87
C LYS A 236 -0.22 0.45 17.96
N THR A 237 -0.74 -0.21 18.99
CA THR A 237 0.04 -0.57 20.19
C THR A 237 1.05 -1.64 19.84
N MET A 238 0.60 -2.70 19.16
CA MET A 238 1.49 -3.79 18.77
C MET A 238 2.53 -3.36 17.75
N PHE A 239 2.18 -2.47 16.82
CA PHE A 239 3.18 -1.93 15.90
C PHE A 239 4.25 -1.13 16.65
N VAL A 240 3.85 -0.24 17.57
CA VAL A 240 4.80 0.57 18.36
C VAL A 240 5.67 -0.29 19.29
N GLU A 241 5.13 -1.37 19.85
CA GLU A 241 5.89 -2.30 20.68
C GLU A 241 7.03 -2.97 19.89
N ILE A 242 6.79 -3.30 18.62
CA ILE A 242 7.76 -4.02 17.78
C ILE A 242 8.76 -3.07 17.09
N PHE A 243 8.27 -1.96 16.53
CA PHE A 243 9.08 -1.06 15.69
C PHE A 243 9.49 0.23 16.40
N GLY A 244 8.88 0.57 17.53
CA GLY A 244 9.13 1.81 18.26
C GLY A 244 8.14 2.93 17.92
N PRO A 245 8.42 4.17 18.36
CA PRO A 245 7.49 5.29 18.24
C PRO A 245 7.06 5.59 16.80
N VAL A 246 5.76 5.84 16.61
CA VAL A 246 5.13 6.16 15.31
C VAL A 246 4.41 7.50 15.40
N THR A 247 4.50 8.29 14.34
CA THR A 247 3.61 9.45 14.15
C THR A 247 2.34 8.99 13.46
N TRP A 248 1.20 9.05 14.14
CA TRP A 248 -0.08 8.68 13.53
C TRP A 248 -0.61 9.85 12.71
N VAL A 249 -1.09 9.59 11.50
CA VAL A 249 -1.43 10.66 10.56
C VAL A 249 -2.80 10.49 9.93
N ILE A 250 -3.31 11.59 9.38
CA ILE A 250 -4.51 11.66 8.55
C ILE A 250 -4.08 12.20 7.18
N LEU A 251 -4.65 11.64 6.11
CA LEU A 251 -4.54 12.21 4.77
C LEU A 251 -5.77 13.03 4.44
N SER A 252 -5.56 14.16 3.76
CA SER A 252 -6.63 14.91 3.10
C SER A 252 -6.26 15.21 1.66
N PHE A 253 -7.27 15.19 0.81
CA PHE A 253 -7.16 15.64 -0.56
C PHE A 253 -7.33 17.16 -0.59
N GLU A 254 -6.35 17.85 -1.17
CA GLU A 254 -6.38 19.30 -1.42
C GLU A 254 -6.48 19.51 -2.94
N PRO A 255 -7.67 19.83 -3.48
CA PRO A 255 -7.84 20.05 -4.91
C PRO A 255 -7.00 21.23 -5.41
N GLU A 256 -6.48 21.12 -6.62
CA GLU A 256 -5.92 22.28 -7.33
C GLU A 256 -7.04 23.28 -7.67
N SER A 257 -6.75 24.56 -7.47
CA SER A 257 -7.66 25.69 -7.73
C SER A 257 -7.67 26.12 -9.19
#